data_AF-A0A7V2HH54-F1
#
_entry.id   AF-A0A7V2HH54-F1
#
_cell.length_a   1.000
_cell.length_b   1.000
_cell.length_c   1.000
_cell.angle_alpha   90.00
_cell.angle_beta   90.00
_cell.angle_gamma   90.00
#
_symmetry.space_group_name_H-M   'P 1'
#
loop_
_entity.id
_entity.type
_entity.pdbx_description
1 polymer ?
#
loop_
_entity_poly.entity_id
_entity_poly.type
_entity_poly.pdbx_seq_one_letter_code
_entity_poly.pdbx_strand_id
1 'polypeptide(L)'
;MARQYKERAEFFVVYIVEAHSSDVWQLPVNNRDGVVYASPRSQEERAATADACVRNLKIEFPALLDSFDNATERAYTAWPDRIYVVDKNGRIAHKSQPGPFGFKPADVEATLARLLP
;
A
#
# COMPACT_ATOMS: atom_id res chain seq x y z
N MET A 1 4.05 -0.60 15.03
CA MET A 1 4.03 0.72 14.38
C MET A 1 2.67 1.42 14.46
N ALA A 2 1.65 1.12 13.63
CA ALA A 2 0.41 1.93 13.58
C ALA A 2 -0.26 2.17 14.96
N ARG A 3 -0.50 1.10 15.73
CA ARG A 3 -1.06 1.21 17.10
C ARG A 3 -0.22 2.05 18.07
N GLN A 4 1.10 2.02 17.93
CA GLN A 4 2.05 2.73 18.80
C GLN A 4 2.11 4.23 18.51
N TYR A 5 1.88 4.63 17.26
CA TYR A 5 1.95 6.03 16.82
C TYR A 5 0.57 6.66 16.59
N LYS A 6 -0.53 5.95 16.87
CA LYS A 6 -1.91 6.36 16.55
C LYS A 6 -2.33 7.76 17.06
N GLU A 7 -1.70 8.26 18.12
CA GLU A 7 -2.00 9.60 18.69
C GLU A 7 -1.14 10.72 18.10
N ARG A 8 -0.12 10.36 17.31
CA ARG A 8 0.91 11.28 16.79
C ARG A 8 1.05 11.23 15.27
N ALA A 9 0.54 10.20 14.62
CA ALA A 9 0.58 10.01 13.17
C ALA A 9 -0.65 9.25 12.69
N GLU A 10 -1.12 9.62 11.51
CA GLU A 10 -2.15 8.89 10.77
C GLU A 10 -1.52 7.85 9.85
N PHE A 11 -2.19 6.71 9.72
CA PHE A 11 -1.76 5.61 8.85
C PHE A 11 -2.85 5.32 7.83
N PHE A 12 -2.46 5.25 6.56
CA PHE A 12 -3.34 4.91 5.47
C PHE A 12 -2.70 3.80 4.63
N VAL A 13 -3.50 2.85 4.16
CA VAL A 13 -3.14 2.04 3.00
C VAL A 13 -3.85 2.64 1.78
N VAL A 14 -3.13 2.86 0.69
CA VAL A 14 -3.73 3.24 -0.59
C VAL A 14 -3.63 2.04 -1.51
N TYR A 15 -4.77 1.46 -1.85
CA TYR A 15 -4.84 0.34 -2.77
C TYR A 15 -4.69 0.85 -4.21
N ILE A 16 -3.62 0.44 -4.88
CA ILE A 16 -3.26 0.85 -6.25
C ILE A 16 -3.51 -0.30 -7.23
N VAL A 17 -3.10 -0.11 -8.49
CA VAL A 17 -3.16 -1.16 -9.53
C VAL A 17 -2.34 -2.40 -9.13
N GLU A 18 -2.88 -3.58 -9.44
CA GLU A 18 -2.28 -4.87 -9.10
C GLU A 18 -0.91 -5.07 -9.75
N ALA A 19 0.06 -5.58 -8.98
CA ALA A 19 1.36 -5.98 -9.52
C ALA A 19 1.32 -7.33 -10.26
N HIS A 20 0.42 -8.23 -9.86
CA HIS A 20 0.38 -9.62 -10.30
C HIS A 20 -1.05 -10.13 -10.56
N SER A 21 -1.75 -9.53 -11.52
CA SER A 21 -3.07 -10.03 -11.93
C SER A 21 -2.98 -11.38 -12.65
N SER A 22 -4.02 -12.21 -12.50
CA SER A 22 -4.15 -13.55 -13.09
C SER A 22 -4.04 -13.61 -14.60
N ASP A 23 -4.38 -12.51 -15.26
CA ASP A 23 -4.44 -12.32 -16.69
C ASP A 23 -3.21 -11.58 -17.27
N VAL A 24 -2.24 -11.20 -16.43
CA VAL A 24 -1.01 -10.51 -16.86
C VAL A 24 0.22 -11.34 -16.50
N TRP A 25 0.45 -11.58 -15.21
CA TRP A 25 1.58 -12.38 -14.72
C TRP A 25 1.32 -12.82 -13.28
N GLN A 26 1.11 -14.13 -13.08
CA GLN A 26 0.92 -14.72 -11.75
C GLN A 26 2.20 -15.28 -11.17
N LEU A 27 2.42 -15.02 -9.89
CA LEU A 27 3.47 -15.69 -9.15
C LEU A 27 2.96 -17.03 -8.60
N PRO A 28 3.75 -18.11 -8.65
CA PRO A 28 3.36 -19.42 -8.09
C PRO A 28 2.94 -19.37 -6.62
N VAL A 29 3.53 -18.43 -5.85
CA VAL A 29 3.18 -18.21 -4.43
C VAL A 29 1.73 -17.73 -4.26
N ASN A 30 1.25 -16.86 -5.15
CA ASN A 30 -0.12 -16.33 -5.11
C ASN A 30 -1.13 -17.44 -5.39
N ASN A 31 -0.83 -18.34 -6.33
CA ASN A 31 -1.67 -19.51 -6.61
C ASN A 31 -1.78 -20.44 -5.40
N ARG A 32 -0.66 -20.71 -4.72
CA ARG A 32 -0.63 -21.55 -3.51
C ARG A 32 -1.42 -20.91 -2.37
N ASP A 33 -1.33 -19.59 -2.24
CA ASP A 33 -1.93 -18.84 -1.14
C ASP A 33 -3.37 -18.37 -1.49
N GLY A 34 -3.91 -18.76 -2.65
CA GLY A 34 -5.28 -18.47 -3.09
C GLY A 34 -5.54 -17.01 -3.51
N VAL A 35 -4.48 -16.22 -3.73
CA VAL A 35 -4.53 -14.79 -4.09
C VAL A 35 -4.56 -14.66 -5.63
N VAL A 36 -5.65 -15.12 -6.24
CA VAL A 36 -5.79 -15.14 -7.71
C VAL A 36 -6.91 -14.19 -8.13
N TYR A 37 -6.52 -12.99 -8.55
CA TYR A 37 -7.44 -11.94 -9.00
C TYR A 37 -7.08 -11.48 -10.41
N ALA A 38 -8.08 -11.36 -11.29
CA ALA A 38 -7.90 -10.75 -12.60
C ALA A 38 -7.73 -9.22 -12.47
N SER A 39 -7.14 -8.58 -13.48
CA SER A 39 -7.08 -7.13 -13.53
C SER A 39 -8.49 -6.54 -13.48
N PRO A 40 -8.79 -5.68 -12.49
CA PRO A 40 -10.09 -5.01 -12.41
C PRO A 40 -10.36 -4.16 -13.65
N ARG A 41 -11.59 -4.22 -14.17
CA ARG A 41 -12.05 -3.48 -15.35
C ARG A 41 -12.91 -2.26 -15.02
N SER A 42 -13.27 -2.11 -13.76
CA SER A 42 -13.99 -0.95 -13.24
C SER A 42 -13.52 -0.58 -11.83
N GLN A 43 -13.95 0.60 -11.33
CA GLN A 43 -13.64 1.02 -9.97
C GLN A 43 -14.29 0.10 -8.93
N GLU A 44 -15.48 -0.44 -9.23
CA GLU A 44 -16.21 -1.37 -8.37
C GLU A 44 -15.48 -2.71 -8.24
N GLU A 45 -14.98 -3.26 -9.35
CA GLU A 45 -14.17 -4.48 -9.32
C GLU A 45 -12.86 -4.26 -8.54
N ARG A 46 -12.25 -3.07 -8.67
CA ARG A 46 -11.04 -2.72 -7.92
C ARG A 46 -11.34 -2.59 -6.44
N ALA A 47 -12.47 -1.98 -6.08
CA ALA A 47 -12.93 -1.88 -4.70
C ALA A 47 -13.17 -3.26 -4.08
N ALA A 48 -13.79 -4.19 -4.82
CA ALA A 48 -13.99 -5.56 -4.32
C ALA A 48 -12.67 -6.30 -4.04
N THR A 49 -11.67 -6.09 -4.88
CA THR A 49 -10.32 -6.67 -4.70
C THR A 49 -9.60 -6.03 -3.51
N ALA A 50 -9.67 -4.70 -3.40
CA ALA A 50 -9.14 -3.94 -2.27
C ALA A 50 -9.76 -4.38 -0.93
N ASP A 51 -11.08 -4.56 -0.90
CA ASP A 51 -11.80 -5.05 0.28
C ASP A 51 -11.33 -6.45 0.70
N ALA A 52 -11.13 -7.35 -0.27
CA ALA A 52 -10.59 -8.67 0.01
C ALA A 52 -9.17 -8.59 0.60
N CYS A 53 -8.31 -7.75 0.03
CA CYS A 53 -6.96 -7.52 0.53
C CYS A 53 -6.94 -6.99 1.96
N VAL A 54 -7.70 -5.92 2.24
CA VAL A 54 -7.82 -5.30 3.57
C VAL A 54 -8.26 -6.32 4.63
N ARG A 55 -9.28 -7.13 4.30
CA ARG A 55 -9.79 -8.18 5.20
C ARG A 55 -8.79 -9.31 5.43
N ASN A 56 -8.18 -9.81 4.35
CA ASN A 56 -7.24 -10.93 4.42
C ASN A 56 -5.95 -10.57 5.15
N LEU A 57 -5.44 -9.35 4.95
CA LEU A 57 -4.27 -8.81 5.64
C LEU A 57 -4.60 -8.26 7.04
N LYS A 58 -5.88 -8.21 7.42
CA LYS A 58 -6.36 -7.67 8.70
C LYS A 58 -5.86 -6.26 8.96
N ILE A 59 -5.96 -5.39 7.95
CA ILE A 59 -5.54 -3.99 8.07
C ILE A 59 -6.51 -3.27 9.01
N GLU A 60 -5.96 -2.66 10.06
CA GLU A 60 -6.74 -2.03 11.16
C GLU A 60 -6.77 -0.50 11.11
N PHE A 61 -6.23 0.08 10.04
CA PHE A 61 -6.20 1.53 9.81
C PHE A 61 -6.85 1.85 8.47
N PRO A 62 -7.28 3.11 8.23
CA PRO A 62 -8.05 3.47 7.05
C PRO A 62 -7.42 3.01 5.74
N ALA A 63 -8.25 2.40 4.89
CA ALA A 63 -7.90 2.03 3.53
C ALA A 63 -8.55 3.01 2.54
N LEU A 64 -7.76 3.49 1.60
CA LEU A 64 -8.16 4.34 0.50
C LEU A 64 -7.96 3.57 -0.80
N LEU A 65 -8.76 3.91 -1.81
CA LEU A 65 -8.68 3.30 -3.13
C LEU A 65 -8.18 4.35 -4.12
N ASP A 66 -7.13 4.04 -4.88
CA ASP A 66 -6.68 4.92 -5.95
C ASP A 66 -7.76 5.02 -7.04
N SER A 67 -7.80 6.16 -7.72
CA SER A 67 -8.68 6.36 -8.85
C SER A 67 -8.35 5.36 -9.96
N PHE A 68 -9.35 4.99 -10.77
CA PHE A 68 -9.18 3.95 -11.78
C PHE A 68 -8.08 4.28 -12.80
N ASP A 69 -7.87 5.57 -13.04
CA ASP A 69 -6.80 6.10 -13.88
C ASP A 69 -5.43 6.10 -13.21
N ASN A 70 -5.24 5.54 -12.01
CA ASN A 70 -3.96 5.38 -11.31
C ASN A 70 -3.23 6.70 -11.01
N ALA A 71 -3.98 7.75 -10.66
CA ALA A 71 -3.41 9.07 -10.44
C ALA A 71 -2.45 9.12 -9.24
N THR A 72 -2.80 8.47 -8.12
CA THR A 72 -1.97 8.45 -6.92
C THR A 72 -0.73 7.58 -7.14
N GLU A 73 -0.91 6.40 -7.74
CA GLU A 73 0.20 5.51 -8.08
C GLU A 73 1.25 6.26 -8.90
N ARG A 74 0.86 6.96 -9.98
CA ARG A 74 1.80 7.71 -10.82
C ARG A 74 2.47 8.85 -10.06
N ALA A 75 1.69 9.64 -9.33
CA ALA A 75 2.22 10.79 -8.58
C ALA A 75 3.26 10.38 -7.54
N TYR A 76 3.09 9.19 -6.95
CA TYR A 76 4.00 8.63 -5.95
C TYR A 76 4.90 7.54 -6.51
N THR A 77 4.90 7.22 -7.81
CA THR A 77 5.65 6.07 -8.37
C THR A 77 5.52 4.81 -7.49
N ALA A 78 4.28 4.51 -7.10
CA ALA A 78 3.98 3.62 -5.98
C ALA A 78 4.07 2.13 -6.34
N TRP A 79 4.12 1.80 -7.62
CA TRP A 79 4.25 0.42 -8.05
C TRP A 79 5.65 -0.17 -7.72
N PRO A 80 5.74 -1.48 -7.36
CA PRO A 80 4.62 -2.41 -7.11
C PRO A 80 3.94 -2.18 -5.75
N ASP A 81 4.72 -1.76 -4.75
CA ASP A 81 4.29 -1.27 -3.45
C ASP A 81 5.37 -0.33 -2.87
N ARG A 82 4.95 0.65 -2.06
CA ARG A 82 5.83 1.61 -1.37
C ARG A 82 5.32 1.92 0.02
N ILE A 83 6.23 2.38 0.87
CA ILE A 83 5.90 3.11 2.08
C ILE A 83 6.41 4.54 1.97
N TYR A 84 5.55 5.48 2.33
CA TYR A 84 5.85 6.91 2.40
C TYR A 84 5.64 7.43 3.82
N VAL A 85 6.45 8.41 4.21
CA VAL A 85 6.16 9.27 5.36
C VAL A 85 6.06 10.69 4.83
N VAL A 86 4.90 11.32 5.04
CA VAL A 86 4.67 12.73 4.75
C VAL A 86 4.73 13.49 6.08
N ASP A 87 5.58 14.51 6.17
CA ASP A 87 5.72 15.31 7.39
C ASP A 87 4.60 16.34 7.55
N LYS A 88 4.58 17.03 8.70
CA LYS A 88 3.59 18.07 9.03
C LYS A 88 3.56 19.27 8.07
N ASN A 89 4.58 19.43 7.23
CA ASN A 89 4.66 20.49 6.22
C ASN A 89 4.25 19.98 4.83
N GLY A 90 3.75 18.74 4.73
CA GLY A 90 3.36 18.12 3.46
C GLY A 90 4.55 17.64 2.63
N ARG A 91 5.75 17.48 3.21
CA ARG A 91 6.94 17.02 2.48
C ARG A 91 7.16 15.52 2.68
N ILE A 92 7.66 14.85 1.64
CA ILE A 92 8.08 13.46 1.74
C ILE A 92 9.35 13.38 2.60
N ALA A 93 9.21 12.87 3.81
CA ALA A 93 10.32 12.63 4.74
C ALA A 93 10.92 11.22 4.59
N HIS A 94 10.17 10.29 4.00
CA HIS A 94 10.65 8.96 3.63
C HIS A 94 9.94 8.45 2.39
N LYS A 95 10.70 7.83 1.49
CA LYS A 95 10.22 7.07 0.33
C LYS A 95 10.99 5.75 0.30
N SER A 96 10.29 4.63 0.41
CA SER A 96 10.92 3.32 0.36
C SER A 96 11.39 2.96 -1.06
N GLN A 97 12.35 2.03 -1.13
CA GLN A 97 12.65 1.31 -2.37
C GLN A 97 11.43 0.44 -2.78
N PRO A 98 11.35 -0.03 -4.04
CA PRO A 98 10.21 -0.82 -4.50
C PRO A 98 10.16 -2.12 -3.73
N GLY A 99 8.98 -2.54 -3.28
CA GLY A 99 8.87 -3.85 -2.65
C GLY A 99 8.83 -5.00 -3.67
N PRO A 100 8.73 -6.24 -3.16
CA PRO A 100 8.70 -6.55 -1.73
C PRO A 100 10.04 -6.28 -1.01
N PHE A 101 11.17 -6.28 -1.73
CA PHE A 101 12.51 -6.15 -1.14
C PHE A 101 12.81 -4.80 -0.48
N GLY A 102 12.20 -3.73 -0.99
CA GLY A 102 12.31 -2.38 -0.44
C GLY A 102 11.28 -2.03 0.64
N PHE A 103 10.28 -2.89 0.87
CA PHE A 103 9.23 -2.66 1.87
C PHE A 103 9.78 -2.97 3.26
N LYS A 104 10.36 -1.96 3.92
CA LYS A 104 11.05 -2.10 5.21
C LYS A 104 10.39 -1.24 6.28
N PRO A 105 9.45 -1.80 7.09
CA PRO A 105 8.79 -1.06 8.15
C PRO A 105 9.74 -0.46 9.20
N ALA A 106 10.90 -1.08 9.44
CA ALA A 106 11.90 -0.56 10.38
C ALA A 106 12.47 0.81 9.95
N ASP A 107 12.67 1.04 8.64
CA ASP A 107 13.19 2.32 8.14
C ASP A 107 12.15 3.45 8.33
N VAL A 108 10.87 3.08 8.24
CA VAL A 108 9.73 3.97 8.49
C VAL A 108 9.62 4.30 9.96
N GLU A 109 9.75 3.30 10.84
CA GLU A 109 9.74 3.50 12.29
C GLU A 109 10.89 4.41 12.74
N ALA A 110 12.10 4.23 12.21
CA ALA A 110 13.23 5.11 12.48
C ALA A 110 12.96 6.56 12.02
N THR A 111 12.27 6.72 10.88
CA THR A 111 11.84 8.04 10.40
C THR A 111 10.80 8.66 11.35
N LEU A 112 9.79 7.90 11.75
CA LEU A 112 8.76 8.38 12.67
C LEU A 112 9.34 8.76 14.03
N ALA A 113 10.24 7.95 14.59
CA ALA A 113 10.93 8.26 15.85
C ALA A 113 11.72 9.58 15.79
N ARG A 114 12.31 9.91 14.63
CA ARG A 114 13.01 11.18 14.43
C ARG A 114 12.06 12.38 14.31
N LEU A 115 10.88 12.19 13.72
CA LEU A 115 9.91 13.27 13.48
C LEU A 115 8.97 13.51 14.66
N LEU A 116 8.71 12.47 15.46
CA LEU A 116 7.74 12.43 16.54
C LEU A 116 8.46 12.00 17.82
N PRO A 117 9.13 12.94 18.51
CA PRO A 117 9.73 12.66 19.82
C PRO A 117 8.67 12.23 20.85
#